data_AF-A0AAD6WTS8-F1
#
_entry.id   AF-A0AAD6WTS8-F1
#
_cell.length_a   1.000
_cell.length_b   1.000
_cell.length_c   1.000
_cell.angle_alpha   90.00
_cell.angle_beta   90.00
_cell.angle_gamma   90.00
#
_symmetry.space_group_name_H-M   'P 1'
#
loop_
_entity.id
_entity.type
_entity.pdbx_description
1 polymer ?
#
loop_
_entity_poly.entity_id
_entity_poly.type
_entity_poly.pdbx_seq_one_letter_code
_entity_poly.pdbx_strand_id
1 'polypeptide(L)'
;MAKKSSKKRSRQRIPKEDRQNLRLWAEGVREQILRPHLDKYAFERDLGWVKERAYLQKVCNEYHARVDWRVEDHEEPELGPYDPEALVEDETLPDDEEILKRARIKLLNKFMRESHAEKIAPVVAERWAEARANNEPGTAGKKEPKAGFRAAVAREVFAALPGEEKAAIAQRAKNEASEAKKAYDAAVK
;
A
#
# COMPACT_ATOMS: atom_id res chain seq x y z
N MET A 1 14.05 -49.97 19.26
CA MET A 1 14.68 -48.64 19.44
C MET A 1 13.59 -47.60 19.60
N ALA A 2 13.43 -47.02 20.80
CA ALA A 2 12.37 -46.06 21.09
C ALA A 2 12.75 -44.65 20.61
N LYS A 3 11.93 -44.05 19.74
CA LYS A 3 12.10 -42.67 19.26
C LYS A 3 11.81 -41.70 20.43
N LYS A 4 12.82 -41.00 20.93
CA LYS A 4 12.64 -39.91 21.90
C LYS A 4 11.92 -38.74 21.21
N SER A 5 10.72 -38.40 21.66
CA SER A 5 10.02 -37.21 21.17
C SER A 5 10.70 -35.96 21.74
N SER A 6 11.08 -35.02 20.88
CA SER A 6 11.63 -33.75 21.31
C SER A 6 10.50 -32.88 21.86
N LYS A 7 10.55 -32.53 23.15
CA LYS A 7 9.65 -31.52 23.72
C LYS A 7 9.91 -30.19 23.01
N LYS A 8 8.93 -29.71 22.24
CA LYS A 8 8.97 -28.36 21.65
C LYS A 8 9.06 -27.35 22.79
N ARG A 9 10.18 -26.61 22.86
CA ARG A 9 10.30 -25.45 23.74
C ARG A 9 9.43 -24.34 23.15
N SER A 10 8.38 -23.94 23.85
CA SER A 10 7.65 -22.71 23.54
C SER A 10 8.60 -21.54 23.80
N ARG A 11 8.98 -20.78 22.76
CA ARG A 11 9.70 -19.52 22.96
C ARG A 11 8.73 -18.53 23.61
N GLN A 12 9.08 -18.02 24.79
CA GLN A 12 8.33 -16.92 25.40
C GLN A 12 8.42 -15.70 24.48
N ARG A 13 7.32 -14.97 24.33
CA ARG A 13 7.32 -13.72 23.57
C ARG A 13 8.08 -12.66 24.36
N ILE A 14 8.94 -11.91 23.66
CA ILE A 14 9.63 -10.75 24.23
C ILE A 14 8.58 -9.67 24.54
N PRO A 15 8.57 -9.08 25.76
CA PRO A 15 7.72 -7.95 26.12
C PRO A 15 7.84 -6.81 25.11
N LYS A 16 6.79 -6.02 24.90
CA LYS A 16 6.79 -4.97 23.86
C LYS A 16 7.90 -3.93 24.09
N GLU A 17 8.11 -3.52 25.34
CA GLU A 17 9.15 -2.58 25.77
C GLU A 17 10.57 -3.04 25.39
N ASP A 18 10.83 -4.35 25.46
CA ASP A 18 12.15 -4.93 25.18
C ASP A 18 12.41 -5.20 23.68
N ARG A 19 11.43 -4.94 22.81
CA ARG A 19 11.57 -5.23 21.37
C ARG A 19 12.42 -4.15 20.70
N GLN A 20 13.69 -4.46 20.49
CA GLN A 20 14.60 -3.63 19.69
C GLN A 20 14.24 -3.62 18.19
N ASN A 21 13.45 -4.58 17.73
CA ASN A 21 12.95 -4.63 16.36
C ASN A 21 11.48 -4.31 16.33
N LEU A 22 11.03 -3.74 15.22
CA LEU A 22 9.63 -3.32 15.06
C LEU A 22 8.74 -4.46 14.62
N ARG A 23 9.22 -5.69 14.80
CA ARG A 23 8.40 -6.85 14.53
C ARG A 23 7.28 -6.84 15.56
N LEU A 24 6.07 -6.64 15.05
CA LEU A 24 4.82 -6.61 15.83
C LEU A 24 4.55 -5.26 16.50
N TRP A 25 5.12 -4.16 15.98
CA TRP A 25 4.84 -2.79 16.43
C TRP A 25 3.34 -2.44 16.34
N ALA A 26 2.66 -2.94 15.32
CA ALA A 26 1.24 -2.71 15.12
C ALA A 26 0.32 -3.63 15.94
N GLU A 27 0.81 -4.57 16.76
CA GLU A 27 -0.09 -5.41 17.59
C GLU A 27 -0.93 -4.54 18.52
N GLY A 28 -2.20 -4.89 18.74
CA GLY A 28 -3.08 -4.21 19.70
C GLY A 28 -3.99 -3.19 19.03
N VAL A 29 -4.06 -1.98 19.58
CA VAL A 29 -4.97 -0.92 19.13
C VAL A 29 -4.59 -0.42 17.73
N ARG A 30 -3.29 -0.34 17.44
CA ARG A 30 -2.77 0.06 16.11
C ARG A 30 -3.22 -0.90 14.99
N GLU A 31 -3.33 -2.19 15.28
CA GLU A 31 -3.83 -3.19 14.33
C GLU A 31 -5.28 -2.90 13.96
N GLN A 32 -6.09 -2.42 14.91
CA GLN A 32 -7.50 -2.11 14.67
C GLN A 32 -7.67 -0.98 13.64
N ILE A 33 -6.73 -0.03 13.60
CA ILE A 33 -6.71 1.01 12.56
C ILE A 33 -6.25 0.41 11.23
N LEU A 34 -5.16 -0.35 11.20
CA LEU A 34 -4.52 -0.78 9.95
C LEU A 34 -5.23 -1.95 9.25
N ARG A 35 -5.83 -2.86 10.03
CA ARG A 35 -6.39 -4.12 9.53
C ARG A 35 -7.55 -3.94 8.53
N PRO A 36 -8.49 -3.00 8.72
CA PRO A 36 -9.52 -2.72 7.72
C PRO A 36 -8.99 -2.29 6.35
N HIS A 37 -7.76 -1.73 6.29
CA HIS A 37 -7.18 -1.22 5.04
C HIS A 37 -6.44 -2.27 4.22
N LEU A 38 -6.21 -3.48 4.75
CA LEU A 38 -5.33 -4.47 4.12
C LEU A 38 -5.82 -4.92 2.74
N ASP A 39 -7.10 -5.30 2.65
CA ASP A 39 -7.70 -5.79 1.40
C ASP A 39 -7.71 -4.69 0.33
N LYS A 40 -8.06 -3.46 0.72
CA LYS A 40 -8.10 -2.32 -0.20
C LYS A 40 -6.70 -1.87 -0.63
N TYR A 41 -5.72 -1.85 0.27
CA TYR A 41 -4.34 -1.57 -0.08
C TYR A 41 -3.81 -2.60 -1.09
N ALA A 42 -4.06 -3.90 -0.86
CA ALA A 42 -3.65 -4.95 -1.78
C ALA A 42 -4.20 -4.71 -3.19
N PHE A 43 -5.49 -4.38 -3.29
CA PHE A 43 -6.12 -4.01 -4.55
C PHE A 43 -5.50 -2.78 -5.22
N GLU A 44 -5.27 -1.69 -4.48
CA GLU A 44 -4.68 -0.46 -5.04
C GLU A 44 -3.20 -0.65 -5.44
N ARG A 45 -2.47 -1.52 -4.74
CA ARG A 45 -1.12 -1.95 -5.12
C ARG A 45 -1.11 -2.64 -6.48
N ASP A 46 -2.06 -3.55 -6.72
CA ASP A 46 -2.18 -4.27 -7.98
C ASP A 46 -2.58 -3.34 -9.16
N LEU A 47 -3.21 -2.20 -8.86
CA LEU A 47 -3.48 -1.14 -9.85
C LEU A 47 -2.24 -0.29 -10.21
N GLY A 48 -1.16 -0.39 -9.43
CA GLY A 48 0.13 0.25 -9.67
C GLY A 48 0.53 1.29 -8.63
N TRP A 49 1.81 1.65 -8.65
CA TRP A 49 2.48 2.43 -7.59
C TRP A 49 1.85 3.80 -7.28
N VAL A 50 1.23 4.47 -8.27
CA VAL A 50 0.57 5.78 -8.06
C VAL A 50 -0.67 5.60 -7.19
N LYS A 51 -1.48 4.57 -7.46
CA LYS A 51 -2.70 4.24 -6.71
C LYS A 51 -2.36 3.73 -5.33
N GLU A 52 -1.36 2.86 -5.25
CA GLU A 52 -0.78 2.40 -3.99
C GLU A 52 -0.36 3.57 -3.10
N ARG A 53 0.44 4.51 -3.63
CA ARG A 53 0.96 5.65 -2.86
C ARG A 53 -0.15 6.58 -2.40
N ALA A 54 -1.14 6.85 -3.26
CA ALA A 54 -2.30 7.66 -2.90
C ALA A 54 -3.10 7.01 -1.77
N TYR A 55 -3.29 5.70 -1.81
CA TYR A 55 -4.01 4.97 -0.77
C TYR A 55 -3.22 4.90 0.54
N LEU A 56 -1.91 4.63 0.49
CA LEU A 56 -1.04 4.68 1.66
C LEU A 56 -1.07 6.04 2.33
N GLN A 57 -1.02 7.13 1.56
CA GLN A 57 -1.12 8.47 2.14
C GLN A 57 -2.41 8.64 2.95
N LYS A 58 -3.55 8.14 2.45
CA LYS A 58 -4.82 8.14 3.18
C LYS A 58 -4.73 7.36 4.49
N VAL A 59 -4.18 6.14 4.46
CA VAL A 59 -4.02 5.29 5.66
C VAL A 59 -3.07 5.95 6.67
N CYS A 60 -1.97 6.54 6.22
CA CYS A 60 -1.05 7.28 7.08
C CYS A 60 -1.74 8.47 7.73
N ASN A 61 -2.53 9.25 6.98
CA ASN A 61 -3.26 10.40 7.51
C ASN A 61 -4.27 9.96 8.59
N GLU A 62 -5.03 8.90 8.33
CA GLU A 62 -5.95 8.32 9.32
C GLU A 62 -5.22 7.85 10.58
N TYR A 63 -4.10 7.16 10.41
CA TYR A 63 -3.29 6.70 11.53
C TYR A 63 -2.78 7.87 12.39
N HIS A 64 -2.18 8.89 11.77
CA HIS A 64 -1.63 10.06 12.49
C HIS A 64 -2.71 10.98 13.06
N ALA A 65 -3.93 10.96 12.53
CA ALA A 65 -5.07 11.67 13.12
C ALA A 65 -5.58 10.97 14.38
N ARG A 66 -5.48 9.65 14.46
CA ARG A 66 -5.96 8.85 15.59
C ARG A 66 -4.91 8.61 16.68
N VAL A 67 -3.63 8.64 16.32
CA VAL A 67 -2.51 8.31 17.21
C VAL A 67 -1.53 9.48 17.25
N ASP A 68 -1.38 10.08 18.43
CA ASP A 68 -0.39 11.15 18.64
C ASP A 68 1.03 10.60 18.41
N TRP A 69 1.82 11.37 17.67
CA TRP A 69 3.21 11.06 17.33
C TRP A 69 4.12 10.97 18.57
N ARG A 70 3.72 11.58 19.68
CA ARG A 70 4.40 11.54 20.99
C ARG A 70 4.23 10.19 21.70
N VAL A 71 3.20 9.41 21.36
CA VAL A 71 2.95 8.10 21.99
C VAL A 71 4.05 7.12 21.57
N GLU A 72 4.61 6.45 22.55
CA GLU A 72 5.67 5.47 22.31
C GLU A 72 5.14 4.20 21.63
N ASP A 73 6.02 3.46 20.95
CA ASP A 73 5.63 2.28 20.16
C ASP A 73 5.08 1.13 21.02
N HIS A 74 5.45 1.08 22.30
CA HIS A 74 5.04 0.04 23.24
C HIS A 74 3.74 0.39 23.99
N GLU A 75 3.40 1.67 24.09
CA GLU A 75 2.18 2.16 24.71
C GLU A 75 0.98 2.01 23.76
N GLU A 76 -0.17 1.62 24.27
CA GLU A 76 -1.40 1.53 23.47
C GLU A 76 -2.11 2.89 23.48
N PRO A 77 -2.29 3.55 22.32
CA PRO A 77 -2.94 4.84 22.26
C PRO A 77 -4.44 4.73 22.51
N GLU A 78 -5.05 5.78 23.05
CA GLU A 78 -6.51 5.94 23.07
C GLU A 78 -6.98 6.39 21.68
N LEU A 79 -7.93 5.66 21.08
CA LEU A 79 -8.43 6.00 19.74
C LEU A 79 -9.46 7.12 19.81
N GLY A 80 -9.10 8.28 19.27
CA GLY A 80 -10.06 9.34 18.96
C GLY A 80 -10.98 8.97 17.79
N PRO A 81 -12.17 9.61 17.69
CA PRO A 81 -13.00 9.53 16.50
C PRO A 81 -12.22 10.11 15.30
N TYR A 82 -12.28 9.43 14.16
CA TYR A 82 -11.66 9.90 12.93
C TYR A 82 -12.71 10.51 12.01
N ASP A 83 -12.51 11.76 11.66
CA ASP A 83 -13.25 12.44 10.62
C ASP A 83 -12.35 12.65 9.39
N PRO A 84 -12.63 11.99 8.25
CA PRO A 84 -11.83 12.15 7.04
C PRO A 84 -11.99 13.53 6.38
N GLU A 85 -13.01 14.30 6.74
CA GLU A 85 -13.27 15.64 6.22
C GLU A 85 -12.74 16.74 7.14
N ALA A 86 -12.28 16.38 8.35
CA ALA A 86 -11.66 17.33 9.26
C ALA A 86 -10.39 17.94 8.63
N LEU A 87 -10.31 19.27 8.68
CA LEU A 87 -9.11 20.00 8.28
C LEU A 87 -8.01 19.70 9.30
N VAL A 88 -6.83 19.32 8.81
CA VAL A 88 -5.65 19.14 9.66
C VAL A 88 -5.21 20.53 10.10
N GLU A 89 -5.45 20.86 11.36
CA GLU A 89 -4.93 22.09 11.95
C GLU A 89 -3.41 21.96 12.14
N ASP A 90 -2.66 22.90 11.56
CA ASP A 90 -1.22 22.94 11.73
C ASP A 90 -0.89 23.32 13.18
N GLU A 91 -0.44 22.34 13.95
CA GLU A 91 0.07 22.53 15.31
C GLU A 91 1.29 23.46 15.27
N THR A 92 1.19 24.61 15.93
CA THR A 92 2.33 25.53 16.08
C THR A 92 3.28 24.97 17.12
N LEU A 93 4.40 24.41 16.68
CA LEU A 93 5.44 23.83 17.52
C LEU A 93 6.70 24.68 17.46
N PRO A 94 7.54 24.67 18.52
CA PRO A 94 8.89 25.20 18.43
C PRO A 94 9.72 24.37 17.42
N ASP A 95 10.74 25.01 16.81
CA ASP A 95 11.50 24.44 15.69
C ASP A 95 12.12 23.06 16.01
N ASP A 96 12.58 22.87 17.25
CA ASP A 96 13.18 21.62 17.73
C ASP A 96 12.15 20.49 17.81
N GLU A 97 10.95 20.76 18.33
CA GLU A 97 9.84 19.80 18.34
C GLU A 97 9.34 19.50 16.92
N GLU A 98 9.32 20.49 16.04
CA GLU A 98 8.90 20.27 14.65
C GLU A 98 9.86 19.30 13.92
N ILE A 99 11.17 19.41 14.19
CA ILE A 99 12.18 18.48 13.68
C ILE A 99 11.94 17.07 14.22
N LEU A 100 11.66 16.94 15.53
CA LEU A 100 11.36 15.64 16.15
C LEU A 100 10.10 15.00 15.58
N LYS A 101 9.01 15.79 15.45
CA LYS A 101 7.75 15.36 14.84
C LYS A 101 7.97 14.87 13.41
N ARG A 102 8.66 15.65 12.57
CA ARG A 102 8.97 15.27 11.18
C ARG A 102 9.81 13.99 11.11
N ALA A 103 10.83 13.84 11.96
CA ALA A 103 11.66 12.65 12.02
C ALA A 103 10.85 11.41 12.44
N ARG A 104 9.99 11.55 13.45
CA ARG A 104 9.13 10.47 13.95
C ARG A 104 8.08 10.04 12.94
N ILE A 105 7.38 10.98 12.32
CA ILE A 105 6.40 10.69 11.25
C ILE A 105 7.08 9.97 10.09
N LYS A 106 8.27 10.41 9.68
CA LYS A 106 9.05 9.76 8.62
C LYS A 106 9.40 8.30 8.97
N LEU A 107 9.77 8.06 10.23
CA LEU A 107 10.07 6.73 10.74
C LEU A 107 8.83 5.82 10.74
N LEU A 108 7.70 6.30 11.25
CA LEU A 108 6.42 5.58 11.27
C LEU A 108 5.93 5.27 9.85
N ASN A 109 6.02 6.23 8.92
CA ASN A 109 5.66 6.03 7.52
C ASN A 109 6.53 4.97 6.85
N LYS A 110 7.83 4.91 7.18
CA LYS A 110 8.72 3.85 6.71
C LYS A 110 8.27 2.48 7.24
N PHE A 111 7.91 2.37 8.51
CA PHE A 111 7.46 1.10 9.09
C PHE A 111 6.12 0.61 8.58
N MET A 112 5.17 1.49 8.29
CA MET A 112 3.92 1.09 7.64
C MET A 112 4.18 0.44 6.29
N ARG A 113 5.15 0.96 5.52
CA ARG A 113 5.57 0.38 4.24
C ARG A 113 6.29 -0.97 4.40
N GLU A 114 7.22 -1.06 5.34
CA GLU A 114 8.02 -2.28 5.56
C GLU A 114 7.19 -3.42 6.18
N SER A 115 6.39 -3.13 7.20
CA SER A 115 5.50 -4.10 7.83
C SER A 115 4.50 -4.68 6.84
N HIS A 116 4.08 -3.88 5.85
CA HIS A 116 3.27 -4.39 4.76
C HIS A 116 4.04 -5.43 3.92
N ALA A 117 5.25 -5.10 3.46
CA ALA A 117 6.05 -5.98 2.61
C ALA A 117 6.34 -7.34 3.27
N GLU A 118 6.65 -7.35 4.58
CA GLU A 118 7.05 -8.58 5.27
C GLU A 118 5.88 -9.43 5.77
N LYS A 119 4.80 -8.82 6.24
CA LYS A 119 3.72 -9.55 6.93
C LYS A 119 2.45 -9.66 6.12
N ILE A 120 2.09 -8.61 5.40
CA ILE A 120 0.80 -8.51 4.73
C ILE A 120 0.93 -9.03 3.30
N ALA A 121 2.02 -8.70 2.59
CA ALA A 121 2.23 -9.19 1.22
C ALA A 121 2.19 -10.73 1.10
N PRO A 122 2.76 -11.54 2.04
CA PRO A 122 2.62 -12.99 2.00
C PRO A 122 1.18 -13.47 2.20
N VAL A 123 0.44 -12.87 3.14
CA VAL A 123 -0.98 -13.23 3.42
C VAL A 123 -1.88 -12.88 2.25
N VAL A 124 -1.64 -11.71 1.62
CA VAL A 124 -2.33 -11.29 0.41
C VAL A 124 -2.03 -12.25 -0.74
N ALA A 125 -0.76 -12.66 -0.90
CA ALA A 125 -0.38 -13.63 -1.94
C ALA A 125 -1.01 -15.01 -1.70
N GLU A 126 -1.08 -15.47 -0.45
CA GLU A 126 -1.76 -16.72 -0.06
C GLU A 126 -3.26 -16.66 -0.35
N ARG A 127 -3.96 -15.61 0.10
CA ARG A 127 -5.39 -15.39 -0.24
C ARG A 127 -5.63 -15.34 -1.75
N TRP A 128 -4.74 -14.70 -2.50
CA TRP A 128 -4.82 -14.68 -3.96
C TRP A 128 -4.61 -16.06 -4.58
N ALA A 129 -3.72 -16.87 -4.02
CA ALA A 129 -3.52 -18.25 -4.45
C ALA A 129 -4.75 -19.12 -4.17
N GLU A 130 -5.39 -18.96 -3.01
CA GLU A 130 -6.63 -19.64 -2.64
C GLU A 130 -7.78 -19.22 -3.57
N ALA A 131 -7.97 -17.92 -3.80
CA ALA A 131 -8.99 -17.40 -4.70
C ALA A 131 -8.81 -17.90 -6.14
N ARG A 132 -7.56 -18.08 -6.60
CA ARG A 132 -7.24 -18.74 -7.89
C ARG A 132 -7.58 -20.22 -7.88
N ALA A 133 -7.26 -20.94 -6.80
CA ALA A 133 -7.56 -22.36 -6.68
C ALA A 133 -9.07 -22.63 -6.67
N ASN A 134 -9.86 -21.71 -6.11
CA ASN A 134 -11.30 -21.83 -5.96
C ASN A 134 -12.10 -21.31 -7.18
N ASN A 135 -11.45 -20.85 -8.26
CA ASN A 135 -12.10 -20.28 -9.44
C ASN A 135 -13.13 -19.18 -9.09
N GLU A 136 -12.86 -18.36 -8.08
CA GLU A 136 -13.70 -17.21 -7.80
C GLU A 136 -13.82 -16.32 -9.04
N PRO A 137 -15.01 -15.77 -9.34
CA PRO A 137 -15.19 -14.94 -10.54
C PRO A 137 -14.26 -13.73 -10.49
N GLY A 138 -13.19 -13.76 -11.30
CA GLY A 138 -12.13 -12.75 -11.33
C GLY A 138 -10.69 -13.29 -11.25
N THR A 139 -10.49 -14.56 -10.87
CA THR A 139 -9.14 -15.13 -10.62
C THR A 139 -8.71 -16.23 -11.60
N ALA A 140 -9.62 -16.76 -12.41
CA ALA A 140 -9.31 -17.84 -13.36
C ALA A 140 -8.50 -17.33 -14.57
N GLY A 141 -7.19 -17.64 -14.60
CA GLY A 141 -6.45 -17.82 -15.85
C GLY A 141 -5.45 -16.76 -16.32
N LYS A 142 -5.15 -15.69 -15.56
CA LYS A 142 -4.14 -14.70 -15.99
C LYS A 142 -2.90 -14.70 -15.08
N LYS A 143 -1.73 -15.01 -15.67
CA LYS A 143 -0.42 -14.55 -15.16
C LYS A 143 -0.58 -13.07 -14.80
N GLU A 144 -0.06 -12.67 -13.63
CA GLU A 144 -0.13 -11.32 -13.06
C GLU A 144 -0.37 -10.24 -14.13
N PRO A 145 -1.42 -9.41 -14.04
CA PRO A 145 -1.78 -8.49 -15.11
C PRO A 145 -0.66 -7.48 -15.31
N LYS A 146 0.16 -7.70 -16.34
CA LYS A 146 1.30 -6.85 -16.71
C LYS A 146 0.91 -5.48 -17.28
N ALA A 147 -0.38 -5.14 -17.22
CA ALA A 147 -0.92 -3.82 -17.48
C ALA A 147 -2.30 -3.80 -16.81
N GLY A 148 -2.56 -2.79 -15.98
CA GLY A 148 -3.81 -2.68 -15.23
C GLY A 148 -5.03 -2.94 -16.10
N PHE A 149 -6.03 -3.63 -15.56
CA PHE A 149 -7.33 -4.03 -16.12
C PHE A 149 -7.84 -3.20 -17.32
N ARG A 150 -7.67 -1.87 -17.29
CA ARG A 150 -8.00 -0.94 -18.36
C ARG A 150 -7.29 -1.19 -19.69
N ALA A 151 -6.03 -1.63 -19.70
CA ALA A 151 -5.29 -1.92 -20.93
C ALA A 151 -5.79 -3.18 -21.64
N ALA A 152 -6.27 -4.18 -20.90
CA ALA A 152 -6.86 -5.38 -21.48
C ALA A 152 -8.20 -5.07 -22.14
N VAL A 153 -9.07 -4.34 -21.44
CA VAL A 153 -10.35 -3.86 -21.98
C VAL A 153 -10.12 -2.94 -23.18
N ALA A 154 -9.16 -2.00 -23.10
CA ALA A 154 -8.83 -1.12 -24.22
C ALA A 154 -8.28 -1.89 -25.43
N ARG A 155 -7.52 -2.97 -25.24
CA ARG A 155 -7.04 -3.84 -26.33
C ARG A 155 -8.17 -4.63 -26.97
N GLU A 156 -9.11 -5.15 -26.18
CA GLU A 156 -10.29 -5.86 -26.70
C GLU A 156 -11.21 -4.91 -27.48
N VAL A 157 -11.49 -3.73 -26.93
CA VAL A 157 -12.27 -2.68 -27.61
C VAL A 157 -11.55 -2.22 -28.88
N PHE A 158 -10.24 -1.96 -28.82
CA PHE A 158 -9.46 -1.57 -30.00
C PHE A 158 -9.43 -2.69 -31.05
N ALA A 159 -9.33 -3.96 -30.65
CA ALA A 159 -9.34 -5.10 -31.56
C ALA A 159 -10.69 -5.28 -32.27
N ALA A 160 -11.80 -4.86 -31.65
CA ALA A 160 -13.13 -4.91 -32.23
C ALA A 160 -13.41 -3.77 -33.24
N LEU A 161 -12.59 -2.71 -33.29
CA LEU A 161 -12.83 -1.58 -34.20
C LEU A 161 -12.61 -1.94 -35.68
N PRO A 162 -13.33 -1.30 -36.62
CA PRO A 162 -13.04 -1.36 -38.05
C PRO A 162 -11.60 -0.96 -38.38
N GLY A 163 -11.06 -1.50 -39.48
CA GLY A 163 -9.67 -1.26 -39.87
C GLY A 163 -9.34 0.23 -40.10
N GLU A 164 -10.29 0.99 -40.66
CA GLU A 164 -10.14 2.43 -40.90
C GLU A 164 -10.05 3.23 -39.59
N GLU A 165 -10.89 2.91 -38.61
CA GLU A 165 -10.87 3.57 -37.30
C GLU A 165 -9.60 3.26 -36.51
N LYS A 166 -9.11 2.01 -36.57
CA LYS A 166 -7.81 1.63 -35.99
C LYS A 166 -6.66 2.45 -36.58
N ALA A 167 -6.64 2.60 -37.91
CA ALA A 167 -5.62 3.38 -38.61
C ALA A 167 -5.68 4.87 -38.23
N ALA A 168 -6.88 5.44 -38.15
CA ALA A 168 -7.07 6.83 -37.74
C ALA A 168 -6.60 7.09 -36.30
N ILE A 169 -6.94 6.21 -35.36
CA ILE A 169 -6.51 6.31 -33.95
C ILE A 169 -4.99 6.15 -33.85
N ALA A 170 -4.40 5.19 -34.55
CA ALA A 170 -2.95 4.99 -34.55
C ALA A 170 -2.20 6.21 -35.11
N GLN A 171 -2.71 6.82 -36.18
CA GLN A 171 -2.13 8.03 -36.77
C GLN A 171 -2.24 9.22 -35.82
N ARG A 172 -3.38 9.40 -35.13
CA ARG A 172 -3.55 10.46 -34.13
C ARG A 172 -2.58 10.29 -32.96
N ALA A 173 -2.46 9.09 -32.41
CA ALA A 173 -1.51 8.79 -31.33
C ALA A 173 -0.05 9.05 -31.75
N LYS A 174 0.30 8.75 -33.01
CA LYS A 174 1.63 9.04 -33.57
C LYS A 174 1.87 10.55 -33.70
N ASN A 175 0.88 11.32 -34.11
CA ASN A 175 0.97 12.78 -34.20
C ASN A 175 1.13 13.41 -32.80
N GLU A 176 0.29 13.01 -31.84
CA GLU A 176 0.36 13.50 -30.44
C GLU A 176 1.71 13.18 -29.79
N ALA A 177 2.22 11.96 -29.98
CA ALA A 177 3.54 11.58 -29.44
C ALA A 177 4.69 12.40 -30.07
N SER A 178 4.58 12.71 -31.36
CA SER A 178 5.54 13.56 -32.08
C SER A 178 5.50 15.00 -31.56
N GLU A 179 4.31 15.56 -31.36
CA GLU A 179 4.11 16.91 -30.81
C GLU A 179 4.60 17.01 -29.36
N ALA A 180 4.27 16.04 -28.51
CA ALA A 180 4.75 15.96 -27.13
C ALA A 180 6.28 15.90 -27.06
N LYS A 181 6.91 15.12 -27.95
CA LYS A 181 8.38 15.05 -28.04
C LYS A 181 8.97 16.40 -28.46
N LYS A 182 8.42 17.06 -29.48
CA LYS A 182 8.87 18.40 -29.90
C LYS A 182 8.73 19.42 -28.78
N ALA A 183 7.62 19.39 -28.04
CA ALA A 183 7.39 20.28 -26.90
C ALA A 183 8.41 20.05 -25.78
N TYR A 184 8.72 18.78 -25.46
CA TYR A 184 9.76 18.43 -24.50
C TYR A 184 11.14 18.92 -24.95
N ASP A 185 11.52 18.65 -26.20
CA ASP A 185 12.82 19.06 -26.76
C ASP A 185 12.96 20.60 -26.81
N ALA A 186 11.86 21.33 -26.98
CA ALA A 186 11.84 22.78 -26.92
C ALA A 186 11.94 23.33 -25.47
N ALA A 187 11.37 22.62 -24.49
CA ALA A 187 11.41 23.02 -23.08
C ALA A 187 12.77 22.74 -22.40
N VAL A 188 13.54 21.79 -22.93
CA VAL A 188 14.85 21.38 -22.39
C VAL A 188 16.02 22.19 -22.98
N LYS A 189 15.79 22.94 -24.06
CA LYS A 189 16.78 23.84 -24.68
C LYS A 189 16.70 25.24 -24.10
#